data_AF-A0AAD4UH29-F1
#
_entry.id   AF-A0AAD4UH29-F1
#
_cell.length_a   1.000
_cell.length_b   1.000
_cell.length_c   1.000
_cell.angle_alpha   90.00
_cell.angle_beta   90.00
_cell.angle_gamma   90.00
#
_symmetry.space_group_name_H-M   'P 1'
#
loop_
_entity.id
_entity.type
_entity.pdbx_description
1 polymer ?
#
loop_
_entity_poly.entity_id
_entity_poly.type
_entity_poly.pdbx_seq_one_letter_code
_entity_poly.pdbx_strand_id
1 'polypeptide(L)'
;MGTNGPGSARPAAYKSPAYETLAFEMLLEHLVCIGYPHQILRYTYDPTFPTRGLVFDALYGNLLKVDAHGNVLLGTHGFSSFSDCDTGYQHGNLFMSFRSLFQDVTDAMDYVHLSGCLKKTLEDLEKYLEKDAEAAARPWRSYFDLIVVDTWKPHFFVEATVLKQTLFSSQLMRYADLYTATCLSFLYHPLSSLYRAAWELMPHETAVEQERAGLVPTFSFFSCSQREQLFTEQEGY
;
A
#
# COMPACT_ATOMS: atom_id res chain seq x y z
N MET A 1 -28.52 -23.06 8.06
CA MET A 1 -27.53 -23.97 8.65
C MET A 1 -26.24 -23.81 7.88
N GLY A 2 -25.34 -22.93 8.34
CA GLY A 2 -24.06 -22.68 7.67
C GLY A 2 -23.06 -23.75 8.09
N THR A 3 -22.48 -24.43 7.11
CA THR A 3 -21.42 -25.42 7.33
C THR A 3 -20.20 -24.73 7.92
N ASN A 4 -19.90 -25.03 9.19
CA ASN A 4 -18.65 -24.68 9.86
C ASN A 4 -17.50 -25.47 9.21
N GLY A 5 -17.04 -25.01 8.04
CA GLY A 5 -15.76 -25.46 7.50
C GLY A 5 -14.61 -25.03 8.43
N PRO A 6 -13.48 -25.74 8.41
CA PRO A 6 -12.30 -25.35 9.20
C PRO A 6 -11.80 -24.00 8.69
N GLY A 7 -12.23 -22.93 9.35
CA GLY A 7 -11.74 -21.58 9.07
C GLY A 7 -10.29 -21.46 9.51
N SER A 8 -9.45 -20.89 8.65
CA SER A 8 -8.10 -20.49 9.02
C SER A 8 -8.17 -19.38 10.07
N ALA A 9 -7.32 -19.44 11.10
CA ALA A 9 -7.19 -18.41 12.13
C ALA A 9 -6.35 -17.20 11.69
N ARG A 10 -6.00 -17.13 10.39
CA ARG A 10 -5.21 -16.03 9.83
C ARG A 10 -6.11 -14.96 9.22
N PRO A 11 -5.67 -13.69 9.22
CA PRO A 11 -6.19 -12.68 8.32
C PRO A 11 -6.10 -13.19 6.87
N ALA A 12 -7.17 -12.99 6.11
CA ALA A 12 -7.26 -13.36 4.70
C ALA A 12 -6.23 -12.60 3.86
N ALA A 13 -5.24 -13.30 3.32
CA ALA A 13 -4.35 -12.79 2.28
C ALA A 13 -4.91 -13.16 0.91
N TYR A 14 -5.25 -12.15 0.12
CA TYR A 14 -5.77 -12.34 -1.24
C TYR A 14 -4.63 -12.49 -2.24
N LYS A 15 -4.80 -13.40 -3.20
CA LYS A 15 -3.84 -13.66 -4.27
C LYS A 15 -3.86 -12.53 -5.30
N SER A 16 -2.71 -11.88 -5.47
CA SER A 16 -2.49 -10.90 -6.54
C SER A 16 -2.04 -11.59 -7.84
N PRO A 17 -2.48 -11.16 -9.04
CA PRO A 17 -3.38 -10.03 -9.35
C PRO A 17 -4.87 -10.42 -9.45
N ALA A 18 -5.23 -11.66 -9.11
CA ALA A 18 -6.55 -12.23 -9.39
C ALA A 18 -7.69 -11.49 -8.67
N TYR A 19 -7.46 -11.10 -7.42
CA TYR A 19 -8.44 -10.36 -6.63
C TYR A 19 -8.63 -8.93 -7.14
N GLU A 20 -7.53 -8.23 -7.43
CA GLU A 20 -7.56 -6.87 -7.96
C GLU A 20 -8.22 -6.80 -9.33
N THR A 21 -7.96 -7.80 -10.18
CA THR A 21 -8.58 -7.92 -11.51
C THR A 21 -10.10 -8.05 -11.39
N LEU A 22 -10.58 -8.94 -10.51
CA LEU A 22 -12.01 -9.11 -10.25
C LEU A 22 -12.64 -7.80 -9.75
N ALA A 23 -12.02 -7.16 -8.77
CA ALA A 23 -12.53 -5.90 -8.22
C ALA A 23 -12.59 -4.80 -9.29
N PHE A 24 -11.59 -4.73 -10.18
CA PHE A 24 -11.54 -3.79 -11.29
C PHE A 24 -12.65 -4.04 -12.33
N GLU A 25 -12.90 -5.30 -12.71
CA GLU A 25 -14.01 -5.65 -13.61
C GLU A 25 -15.36 -5.21 -13.03
N MET A 26 -15.60 -5.50 -11.75
CA MET A 26 -16.85 -5.12 -11.07
C MET A 26 -17.02 -3.61 -10.91
N LEU A 27 -15.91 -2.90 -10.69
CA LEU A 27 -15.89 -1.43 -10.66
C LEU A 27 -16.33 -0.86 -12.01
N LEU A 28 -15.78 -1.36 -13.12
CA LEU A 28 -16.14 -0.90 -14.47
C LEU A 28 -17.61 -1.18 -14.78
N GLU A 29 -18.12 -2.36 -14.43
CA GLU A 29 -19.54 -2.70 -14.57
C GLU A 29 -20.43 -1.71 -13.82
N HIS A 30 -20.06 -1.34 -12.59
CA HIS A 30 -20.84 -0.41 -11.79
C HIS A 30 -20.78 1.03 -12.34
N LEU A 31 -19.62 1.50 -12.78
CA LEU A 31 -19.48 2.80 -13.43
C LEU A 31 -20.34 2.90 -14.69
N VAL A 32 -20.39 1.84 -15.51
CA VAL A 32 -21.30 1.77 -16.66
C VAL A 32 -22.77 1.85 -16.22
N CYS A 33 -23.15 1.17 -15.13
CA CYS A 33 -24.51 1.27 -14.59
C CYS A 33 -24.89 2.69 -14.17
N ILE A 34 -23.94 3.49 -13.68
CA ILE A 34 -24.15 4.89 -13.29
C ILE A 34 -24.27 5.82 -14.52
N GLY A 35 -23.81 5.38 -15.69
CA GLY A 35 -23.94 6.12 -16.95
C GLY A 35 -22.61 6.46 -17.64
N TYR A 36 -21.48 5.89 -17.19
CA TYR A 36 -20.22 6.02 -17.91
C TYR A 36 -20.26 5.28 -19.26
N PRO A 37 -19.48 5.74 -20.26
CA PRO A 37 -19.44 5.14 -21.59
C PRO A 37 -19.06 3.65 -21.57
N HIS A 38 -19.81 2.81 -22.27
CA HIS A 38 -19.55 1.36 -22.37
C HIS A 38 -18.14 0.99 -22.87
N GLN A 39 -17.45 1.92 -23.53
CA GLN A 39 -16.08 1.77 -23.98
C GLN A 39 -15.11 1.42 -22.84
N ILE A 40 -15.39 1.81 -21.60
CA ILE A 40 -14.52 1.53 -20.45
C ILE A 40 -14.44 0.04 -20.09
N LEU A 41 -15.43 -0.77 -20.48
CA LEU A 41 -15.42 -2.23 -20.25
C LEU A 41 -14.31 -2.94 -21.04
N ARG A 42 -13.67 -2.25 -21.98
CA ARG A 42 -12.52 -2.78 -22.73
C ARG A 42 -11.21 -2.70 -21.94
N TYR A 43 -11.18 -1.95 -20.84
CA TYR A 43 -9.98 -1.81 -20.04
C TYR A 43 -9.68 -3.10 -19.27
N THR A 44 -8.41 -3.47 -19.26
CA THR A 44 -7.89 -4.61 -18.51
C THR A 44 -7.00 -4.10 -17.40
N TYR A 45 -7.07 -4.73 -16.22
CA TYR A 45 -6.22 -4.39 -15.11
C TYR A 45 -4.75 -4.73 -15.42
N ASP A 46 -3.86 -3.74 -15.27
CA ASP A 46 -2.40 -3.91 -15.38
C ASP A 46 -1.77 -3.79 -13.98
N PRO A 47 -1.23 -4.89 -13.41
CA PRO A 47 -0.63 -4.88 -12.07
C PRO A 47 0.70 -4.12 -12.00
N THR A 48 1.32 -3.77 -13.12
CA THR A 48 2.63 -3.11 -13.14
C THR A 48 2.54 -1.59 -12.93
N PHE A 49 1.37 -1.00 -13.22
CA PHE A 49 1.15 0.44 -13.12
C PHE A 49 0.91 0.93 -11.67
N PRO A 50 -0.05 0.38 -10.90
CA PRO A 50 -0.35 0.92 -9.58
C PRO A 50 0.72 0.52 -8.56
N THR A 51 1.34 1.51 -7.92
CA THR A 51 2.10 1.29 -6.69
C THR A 51 1.26 1.73 -5.49
N ARG A 52 1.26 0.95 -4.42
CA ARG A 52 0.55 1.33 -3.18
C ARG A 52 1.11 2.64 -2.61
N GLY A 53 0.23 3.50 -2.12
CA GLY A 53 0.60 4.76 -1.46
C GLY A 53 0.76 5.97 -2.40
N LEU A 54 0.21 5.90 -3.61
CA LEU A 54 0.02 7.07 -4.46
C LEU A 54 -1.10 7.97 -3.90
N VAL A 55 -0.96 9.27 -4.15
CA VAL A 55 -1.93 10.31 -3.81
C VAL A 55 -2.58 10.79 -5.10
N PHE A 56 -3.90 10.82 -5.14
CA PHE A 56 -4.64 11.38 -6.26
C PHE A 56 -4.91 12.87 -6.04
N ASP A 57 -4.45 13.70 -6.97
CA ASP A 57 -4.76 15.12 -7.02
C ASP A 57 -6.12 15.33 -7.70
N ALA A 58 -7.15 15.58 -6.89
CA ALA A 58 -8.52 15.77 -7.37
C ALA A 58 -8.73 17.07 -8.17
N LEU A 59 -7.81 18.03 -8.11
CA LEU A 59 -7.92 19.28 -8.87
C LEU A 59 -7.45 19.10 -10.31
N TYR A 60 -6.30 18.44 -10.49
CA TYR A 60 -5.64 18.32 -11.80
C TYR A 60 -5.63 16.89 -12.35
N GLY A 61 -6.20 15.92 -11.64
CA GLY A 61 -6.31 14.53 -12.11
C GLY A 61 -4.98 13.77 -12.13
N ASN A 62 -4.00 14.20 -11.32
CA ASN A 62 -2.67 13.62 -11.32
C ASN A 62 -2.53 12.52 -10.26
N LEU A 63 -1.81 11.45 -10.61
CA LEU A 63 -1.34 10.45 -9.65
C LEU A 63 0.05 10.83 -9.20
N LEU A 64 0.20 11.15 -7.91
CA LEU A 64 1.43 11.67 -7.32
C LEU A 64 1.99 10.68 -6.31
N LYS A 65 3.27 10.36 -6.45
CA LYS A 65 4.05 9.74 -5.38
C LYS A 65 4.70 10.86 -4.60
N VAL A 66 4.24 11.07 -3.37
CA VAL A 66 4.77 12.12 -2.51
C VAL A 66 5.69 11.56 -1.45
N ASP A 67 6.70 12.35 -1.10
CA ASP A 67 7.46 12.14 0.12
C ASP A 67 6.60 12.55 1.32
N ALA A 68 7.16 12.32 2.50
CA ALA A 68 6.44 12.60 3.73
C ALA A 68 6.17 14.08 4.04
N HIS A 69 6.81 15.00 3.32
CA HIS A 69 6.61 16.44 3.42
C HIS A 69 5.62 16.98 2.40
N GLY A 70 5.08 16.10 1.55
CA GLY A 70 4.23 16.51 0.43
C GLY A 70 5.01 16.97 -0.81
N ASN A 71 6.33 16.76 -0.86
CA ASN A 71 7.07 17.00 -2.11
C ASN A 71 6.78 15.87 -3.09
N VAL A 72 6.57 16.21 -4.36
CA VAL A 72 6.31 15.24 -5.42
C VAL A 72 7.62 14.56 -5.83
N LEU A 73 7.70 13.25 -5.67
CA LEU A 73 8.81 12.40 -6.13
C LEU A 73 8.60 11.95 -7.58
N LEU A 74 7.36 11.63 -7.92
CA LEU A 74 6.93 11.19 -9.24
C LEU A 74 5.48 11.63 -9.43
N GLY A 75 5.10 11.99 -10.64
CA GLY A 75 3.68 12.08 -10.96
C GLY A 75 3.38 11.92 -12.43
N THR A 76 2.15 11.48 -12.68
CA THR A 76 1.63 11.15 -14.01
C THR A 76 0.22 11.68 -14.15
N HIS A 77 -0.12 12.17 -15.34
CA HIS A 77 -1.50 12.48 -15.72
C HIS A 77 -1.99 11.33 -16.62
N GLY A 78 -2.88 10.49 -16.10
CA GLY A 78 -3.18 9.20 -16.74
C GLY A 78 -1.91 8.35 -16.90
N PHE A 79 -1.61 7.94 -18.14
CA PHE A 79 -0.42 7.16 -18.48
C PHE A 79 0.75 8.01 -19.04
N SER A 80 0.56 9.32 -19.15
CA SER A 80 1.58 10.25 -19.64
C SER A 80 2.28 10.98 -18.50
N SER A 81 3.54 11.36 -18.74
CA SER A 81 4.23 12.37 -17.92
C SER A 81 3.48 13.69 -17.99
N PHE A 82 3.59 14.51 -16.94
CA PHE A 82 2.86 15.77 -16.76
C PHE A 82 2.66 16.55 -18.07
N SER A 83 1.41 16.69 -18.48
CA SER A 83 0.94 17.66 -19.46
C SER A 83 -0.01 18.65 -18.76
N ASP A 84 -0.45 19.66 -19.51
CA ASP A 84 -1.13 20.88 -19.07
C ASP A 84 -2.15 20.77 -17.91
N CYS A 85 -2.40 21.94 -17.31
CA CYS A 85 -3.26 22.18 -16.14
C CYS A 85 -4.77 22.02 -16.40
N ASP A 86 -5.17 20.88 -16.96
CA ASP A 86 -6.58 20.49 -17.07
C ASP A 86 -7.18 20.28 -15.68
N THR A 87 -8.45 20.66 -15.53
CA THR A 87 -9.20 20.53 -14.26
C THR A 87 -10.33 19.50 -14.32
N GLY A 88 -10.52 18.91 -15.49
CA GLY A 88 -11.53 17.89 -15.73
C GLY A 88 -11.68 17.55 -17.20
N TYR A 89 -12.61 16.64 -17.45
CA TYR A 89 -13.01 16.23 -18.79
C TYR A 89 -14.16 17.12 -19.29
N GLN A 90 -14.06 17.63 -20.51
CA GLN A 90 -15.13 18.38 -21.18
C GLN A 90 -15.53 17.70 -22.49
N HIS A 91 -16.83 17.51 -22.69
CA HIS A 91 -17.38 17.04 -23.97
C HIS A 91 -18.69 17.77 -24.30
N GLY A 92 -18.63 18.69 -25.26
CA GLY A 92 -19.77 19.56 -25.60
C GLY A 92 -20.15 20.43 -24.40
N ASN A 93 -21.40 20.31 -23.94
CA ASN A 93 -21.91 21.06 -22.78
C ASN A 93 -21.70 20.32 -21.44
N LEU A 94 -21.16 19.09 -21.48
CA LEU A 94 -20.89 18.31 -20.28
C LEU A 94 -19.48 18.60 -19.78
N PHE A 95 -19.39 19.11 -18.56
CA PHE A 95 -18.13 19.24 -17.82
C PHE A 95 -18.15 18.29 -16.62
N MET A 96 -17.11 17.46 -16.51
CA MET A 96 -16.86 16.62 -15.35
C MET A 96 -15.49 16.95 -14.77
N SER A 97 -15.46 17.48 -13.55
CA SER A 97 -14.22 17.73 -12.83
C SER A 97 -13.51 16.42 -12.46
N PHE A 98 -12.19 16.44 -12.30
CA PHE A 98 -11.46 15.27 -11.79
C PHE A 98 -11.89 14.88 -10.37
N ARG A 99 -12.35 15.85 -9.57
CA ARG A 99 -12.92 15.60 -8.26
C ARG A 99 -14.22 14.79 -8.31
N SER A 100 -15.13 15.13 -9.21
CA SER A 100 -16.37 14.36 -9.38
C SER A 100 -16.09 12.96 -9.93
N LEU A 101 -15.17 12.83 -10.89
CA LEU A 101 -14.72 11.53 -11.40
C LEU A 101 -14.15 10.64 -10.27
N PHE A 102 -13.31 11.22 -9.41
CA PHE A 102 -12.75 10.50 -8.26
C PHE A 102 -13.81 10.08 -7.25
N GLN A 103 -14.80 10.93 -6.99
CA GLN A 103 -15.90 10.60 -6.09
C GLN A 103 -16.71 9.42 -6.64
N ASP A 104 -17.09 9.44 -7.92
CA ASP A 104 -17.84 8.36 -8.55
C ASP A 104 -17.08 7.02 -8.47
N VAL A 105 -15.76 7.03 -8.72
CA VAL A 105 -14.91 5.83 -8.62
C VAL A 105 -14.83 5.32 -7.18
N THR A 106 -14.73 6.22 -6.20
CA THR A 106 -14.66 5.85 -4.78
C THR A 106 -15.98 5.25 -4.32
N ASP A 107 -17.10 5.91 -4.63
CA ASP A 107 -18.44 5.45 -4.29
C ASP A 107 -18.77 4.12 -4.96
N ALA A 108 -18.33 3.94 -6.21
CA ALA A 108 -18.47 2.68 -6.93
C ALA A 108 -17.68 1.55 -6.25
N MET A 109 -16.45 1.83 -5.80
CA MET A 109 -15.64 0.83 -5.10
C MET A 109 -16.23 0.48 -3.73
N ASP A 110 -16.75 1.46 -3.01
CA ASP A 110 -17.48 1.24 -1.75
C ASP A 110 -18.74 0.40 -2.00
N TYR A 111 -19.50 0.69 -3.06
CA TYR A 111 -20.65 -0.11 -3.46
C TYR A 111 -20.24 -1.56 -3.77
N VAL A 112 -19.15 -1.79 -4.51
CA VAL A 112 -18.67 -3.14 -4.82
C VAL A 112 -18.33 -3.95 -3.55
N HIS A 113 -17.72 -3.30 -2.55
CA HIS A 113 -17.43 -3.97 -1.27
C HIS A 113 -18.68 -4.19 -0.41
N LEU A 114 -19.59 -3.20 -0.36
CA LEU A 114 -20.75 -3.22 0.54
C LEU A 114 -21.93 -4.02 -0.01
N SER A 115 -22.19 -3.97 -1.32
CA SER A 115 -23.25 -4.73 -1.99
C SER A 115 -23.03 -6.25 -1.89
N GLY A 116 -21.83 -6.67 -1.51
CA GLY A 116 -21.47 -8.07 -1.34
C GLY A 116 -21.25 -8.79 -2.67
N CYS A 117 -21.22 -8.09 -3.79
CA CYS A 117 -20.90 -8.68 -5.08
C CYS A 117 -19.46 -9.22 -5.10
N LEU A 118 -18.53 -8.57 -4.39
CA LEU A 118 -17.17 -9.06 -4.17
C LEU A 118 -17.11 -10.32 -3.28
N LYS A 119 -18.21 -10.67 -2.58
CA LYS A 119 -18.33 -11.95 -1.86
C LYS A 119 -18.46 -13.15 -2.80
N LYS A 120 -18.58 -12.95 -4.12
CA LYS A 120 -18.36 -14.03 -5.11
C LYS A 120 -16.97 -14.68 -4.96
N THR A 121 -16.00 -13.98 -4.37
CA THR A 121 -14.71 -14.58 -3.96
C THR A 121 -14.87 -15.76 -2.99
N LEU A 122 -15.99 -15.86 -2.26
CA LEU A 122 -16.32 -16.99 -1.41
C LEU A 122 -16.71 -18.24 -2.20
N GLU A 123 -17.12 -18.10 -3.47
CA GLU A 123 -17.46 -19.24 -4.33
C GLU A 123 -16.19 -20.00 -4.76
N ASP A 124 -15.07 -19.29 -4.93
CA ASP A 124 -13.77 -19.86 -5.30
C ASP A 124 -12.65 -19.36 -4.37
N LEU A 125 -12.69 -19.82 -3.12
CA LEU A 125 -11.69 -19.49 -2.11
C LEU A 125 -10.28 -19.96 -2.48
N GLU A 126 -10.13 -20.99 -3.32
CA GLU A 126 -8.81 -21.51 -3.68
C GLU A 126 -8.10 -20.61 -4.67
N LYS A 127 -8.84 -20.02 -5.61
CA LYS A 127 -8.31 -19.07 -6.58
C LYS A 127 -7.93 -17.74 -5.95
N TYR A 128 -8.73 -17.23 -5.01
CA TYR A 128 -8.57 -15.86 -4.51
C TYR A 128 -7.85 -15.76 -3.17
N LEU A 129 -7.80 -16.81 -2.35
CA LEU A 129 -7.11 -16.78 -1.06
C LEU A 129 -5.87 -17.65 -1.04
N GLU A 130 -4.83 -17.14 -0.39
CA GLU A 130 -3.70 -17.94 0.02
C GLU A 130 -4.13 -18.84 1.19
N LYS A 131 -4.01 -20.16 0.99
CA LYS A 131 -4.30 -21.16 2.01
C LYS A 131 -2.98 -21.79 2.45
N ASP A 132 -2.77 -21.80 3.75
CA ASP A 132 -1.65 -22.52 4.34
C ASP A 132 -2.09 -23.87 4.89
N ALA A 133 -1.27 -24.89 4.65
CA ALA A 133 -1.55 -26.27 5.03
C ALA A 133 -1.71 -26.48 6.55
N GLU A 134 -1.20 -25.57 7.38
CA GLU A 134 -1.07 -25.76 8.84
C GLU A 134 -2.23 -25.16 9.66
N ALA A 135 -3.16 -24.43 9.04
CA ALA A 135 -4.15 -23.61 9.75
C ALA A 135 -5.48 -24.32 10.10
N ALA A 136 -5.62 -25.61 9.82
CA ALA A 136 -6.92 -26.31 9.86
C ALA A 136 -7.19 -27.15 11.12
N ALA A 137 -6.33 -27.13 12.13
CA ALA A 137 -6.39 -28.10 13.24
C ALA A 137 -7.53 -27.86 14.25
N ARG A 138 -8.02 -26.62 14.40
CA ARG A 138 -9.09 -26.27 15.36
C ARG A 138 -9.95 -25.11 14.84
N PRO A 139 -11.19 -24.92 15.32
CA PRO A 139 -12.03 -23.79 14.91
C PRO A 139 -11.34 -22.45 15.18
N TRP A 140 -11.31 -21.54 14.19
CA TRP A 140 -10.57 -20.27 14.28
C TRP A 140 -10.90 -19.41 15.51
N ARG A 141 -12.15 -19.48 15.99
CA ARG A 141 -12.61 -18.74 17.19
C ARG A 141 -11.85 -19.12 18.45
N SER A 142 -11.33 -20.36 18.51
CA SER A 142 -10.57 -20.85 19.67
C SER A 142 -9.16 -20.28 19.78
N TYR A 143 -8.69 -19.53 18.76
CA TYR A 143 -7.38 -18.89 18.77
C TYR A 143 -7.39 -17.50 19.43
N PHE A 144 -8.57 -16.90 19.69
CA PHE A 144 -8.69 -15.51 20.14
C PHE A 144 -9.48 -15.42 21.45
N ASP A 145 -8.91 -14.76 22.45
CA ASP A 145 -9.59 -14.49 23.73
C ASP A 145 -10.64 -13.38 23.60
N LEU A 146 -10.43 -12.42 22.68
CA LEU A 146 -11.35 -11.33 22.38
C LEU A 146 -11.50 -11.18 20.86
N ILE A 147 -12.74 -11.14 20.40
CA ILE A 147 -13.08 -10.94 18.99
C ILE A 147 -13.88 -9.65 18.87
N VAL A 148 -13.34 -8.67 18.16
CA VAL A 148 -14.01 -7.41 17.84
C VAL A 148 -14.15 -7.31 16.33
N VAL A 149 -15.39 -7.10 15.86
CA VAL A 149 -15.75 -6.89 14.45
C VAL A 149 -16.23 -5.45 14.31
N ASP A 150 -16.22 -4.91 13.09
CA ASP A 150 -16.68 -3.54 12.81
C ASP A 150 -15.88 -2.46 13.56
N THR A 151 -14.59 -2.69 13.75
CA THR A 151 -13.68 -1.66 14.26
C THR A 151 -13.57 -0.57 13.20
N TRP A 152 -14.33 0.52 13.34
CA TRP A 152 -14.27 1.74 12.51
C TRP A 152 -12.92 2.46 12.64
N LYS A 153 -11.83 1.78 12.27
CA LYS A 153 -10.49 2.37 12.16
C LYS A 153 -10.52 3.37 10.99
N PRO A 154 -9.99 4.59 11.14
CA PRO A 154 -9.05 5.05 12.16
C PRO A 154 -9.69 5.79 13.36
N HIS A 155 -11.02 5.95 13.45
CA HIS A 155 -11.64 6.63 14.61
C HIS A 155 -11.27 5.96 15.95
N PHE A 156 -10.92 4.69 15.90
CA PHE A 156 -10.40 3.92 17.03
C PHE A 156 -8.98 4.34 17.48
N PHE A 157 -8.17 5.02 16.64
CA PHE A 157 -6.79 5.42 16.92
C PHE A 157 -6.38 6.70 16.13
N VAL A 158 -6.22 7.84 16.81
CA VAL A 158 -5.70 9.13 16.25
C VAL A 158 -4.49 9.51 17.13
N GLU A 159 -3.28 9.97 16.73
CA GLU A 159 -2.78 10.91 15.69
C GLU A 159 -1.24 10.75 15.54
N ALA A 160 -0.63 11.10 14.38
CA ALA A 160 0.66 11.85 14.21
C ALA A 160 1.34 11.66 12.82
N THR A 161 2.32 12.54 12.51
CA THR A 161 2.99 12.87 11.21
C THR A 161 4.53 12.93 11.28
N VAL A 162 5.23 13.20 10.15
CA VAL A 162 6.32 12.42 9.48
C VAL A 162 7.67 13.11 9.18
N LEU A 163 8.79 12.33 9.03
CA LEU A 163 10.04 12.71 8.32
C LEU A 163 10.74 11.55 7.54
N LYS A 164 11.43 11.90 6.43
CA LYS A 164 11.70 11.20 5.13
C LYS A 164 12.02 9.69 5.04
N GLN A 165 11.05 8.99 4.44
CA GLN A 165 11.10 8.00 3.36
C GLN A 165 9.79 8.25 2.53
N THR A 166 9.31 7.37 1.62
CA THR A 166 7.93 7.54 1.06
C THR A 166 6.93 7.70 2.21
N LEU A 167 5.79 8.40 2.02
CA LEU A 167 4.79 8.56 3.10
C LEU A 167 4.49 7.23 3.80
N PHE A 168 4.29 6.16 3.02
CA PHE A 168 4.09 4.80 3.50
C PHE A 168 5.27 4.29 4.33
N SER A 169 6.50 4.40 3.81
CA SER A 169 7.70 3.87 4.47
C SER A 169 8.04 4.62 5.76
N SER A 170 7.80 5.94 5.81
CA SER A 170 8.03 6.70 7.03
C SER A 170 6.90 6.57 8.06
N GLN A 171 5.67 6.29 7.64
CA GLN A 171 4.64 5.81 8.58
C GLN A 171 5.05 4.46 9.18
N LEU A 172 5.55 3.55 8.35
CA LEU A 172 6.00 2.23 8.79
C LEU A 172 7.16 2.34 9.80
N MET A 173 8.22 3.10 9.50
CA MET A 173 9.36 3.26 10.43
C MET A 173 8.99 3.89 11.77
N ARG A 174 7.96 4.74 11.82
CA ARG A 174 7.65 5.52 13.03
C ARG A 174 6.53 4.95 13.88
N TYR A 175 5.65 4.14 13.28
CA TYR A 175 4.51 3.56 13.99
C TYR A 175 4.58 2.05 14.15
N ALA A 176 5.39 1.34 13.36
CA ALA A 176 5.54 -0.11 13.49
C ALA A 176 6.86 -0.45 14.18
N ASP A 177 6.78 -0.95 15.43
CA ASP A 177 7.95 -1.47 16.14
C ASP A 177 8.58 -2.67 15.41
N LEU A 178 7.75 -3.49 14.76
CA LEU A 178 8.14 -4.66 13.97
C LEU A 178 7.31 -4.73 12.69
N TYR A 179 7.96 -5.01 11.56
CA TYR A 179 7.30 -5.24 10.27
C TYR A 179 7.90 -6.47 9.59
N THR A 180 7.03 -7.34 9.06
CA THR A 180 7.41 -8.55 8.34
C THR A 180 6.49 -8.75 7.15
N ALA A 181 6.94 -9.48 6.12
CA ALA A 181 6.11 -9.79 4.95
C ALA A 181 4.88 -10.65 5.32
N THR A 182 5.01 -11.48 6.36
CA THR A 182 3.93 -12.33 6.87
C THR A 182 4.10 -12.52 8.37
N CYS A 183 2.99 -12.52 9.12
CA CYS A 183 3.00 -12.73 10.57
C CYS A 183 3.59 -14.07 11.01
N LEU A 184 3.67 -15.06 10.11
CA LEU A 184 4.35 -16.34 10.37
C LEU A 184 5.85 -16.20 10.59
N SER A 185 6.46 -15.11 10.14
CA SER A 185 7.89 -14.87 10.35
C SER A 185 8.24 -14.92 11.85
N PHE A 186 7.30 -14.55 12.72
CA PHE A 186 7.45 -14.64 14.17
C PHE A 186 7.49 -16.07 14.71
N LEU A 187 6.97 -17.07 13.98
CA LEU A 187 7.05 -18.48 14.41
C LEU A 187 8.47 -19.05 14.32
N TYR A 188 9.31 -18.49 13.46
CA TYR A 188 10.71 -18.91 13.32
C TYR A 188 11.61 -18.36 14.42
N HIS A 189 11.10 -17.46 15.26
CA HIS A 189 11.81 -16.89 16.40
C HIS A 189 11.26 -17.45 17.71
N PRO A 190 12.11 -17.81 18.69
CA PRO A 190 11.64 -18.24 20.00
C PRO A 190 10.87 -17.11 20.71
N LEU A 191 9.88 -17.46 21.53
CA LEU A 191 9.04 -16.48 22.25
C LEU A 191 9.83 -15.57 23.22
N SER A 192 11.05 -15.96 23.60
CA SER A 192 11.98 -15.18 24.42
C SER A 192 12.92 -14.29 23.61
N SER A 193 12.72 -14.15 22.29
CA SER A 193 13.57 -13.32 21.44
C SER A 193 13.44 -11.85 21.79
N LEU A 194 14.59 -11.18 21.93
CA LEU A 194 14.67 -9.74 22.09
C LEU A 194 15.02 -9.08 20.75
N TYR A 195 14.04 -8.41 20.14
CA TYR A 195 14.27 -7.59 18.95
C TYR A 195 14.95 -6.28 19.36
N ARG A 196 16.08 -5.95 18.73
CA ARG A 196 16.83 -4.71 18.98
C ARG A 196 16.99 -3.92 17.69
N ALA A 197 16.65 -2.63 17.76
CA ALA A 197 17.07 -1.64 16.78
C ALA A 197 18.35 -0.94 17.29
N ALA A 198 19.16 -0.41 16.37
CA ALA A 198 20.29 0.43 16.74
C ALA A 198 19.77 1.74 17.37
N TRP A 199 20.51 2.28 18.33
CA TRP A 199 20.20 3.59 18.91
C TRP A 199 20.42 4.67 17.83
N GLU A 200 19.39 5.45 17.54
CA GLU A 200 19.54 6.63 16.68
C GLU A 200 20.06 7.80 17.52
N LEU A 201 21.26 8.26 17.19
CA LEU A 201 21.89 9.41 17.82
C LEU A 201 21.49 10.69 17.08
N MET A 202 21.25 11.75 17.84
CA MET A 202 21.06 13.07 17.25
C MET A 202 22.37 13.55 16.60
N PRO A 203 22.32 14.39 15.53
CA PRO A 203 23.54 14.79 14.80
C PRO A 203 24.65 15.41 15.66
N HIS A 204 24.28 16.03 16.78
CA HIS A 204 25.23 16.63 17.72
C HIS A 204 25.83 15.61 18.71
N GLU A 205 25.19 14.46 18.92
CA GLU A 205 25.71 13.36 19.75
C GLU A 205 26.72 12.54 18.96
N THR A 206 26.52 12.41 17.63
CA THR A 206 27.43 11.68 16.73
C THR A 206 28.80 12.34 16.63
N ALA A 207 28.84 13.68 16.62
CA ALA A 207 30.08 14.46 16.58
C ALA A 207 30.97 14.20 17.82
N VAL A 208 30.34 14.03 18.99
CA VAL A 208 31.03 13.77 20.26
C VAL A 208 31.60 12.35 20.29
N GLU A 209 30.92 11.36 19.69
CA GLU A 209 31.44 10.00 19.60
C GLU A 209 32.58 9.86 18.57
N GLN A 210 32.52 10.58 17.44
CA GLN A 210 33.62 10.62 16.47
C GLN A 210 34.90 11.24 17.05
N GLU A 211 34.78 12.30 17.85
CA GLU A 211 35.91 12.90 18.55
C GLU A 211 36.51 11.98 19.61
N ARG A 212 35.67 11.24 20.36
CA ARG A 212 36.12 10.24 21.36
C ARG A 212 36.79 9.01 20.72
N ALA A 213 36.43 8.66 19.48
CA ALA A 213 36.99 7.54 18.74
C ALA A 213 38.32 7.87 18.02
N GLY A 214 38.80 9.12 18.08
CA GLY A 214 40.11 9.52 17.56
C GLY A 214 40.25 9.47 16.02
N LEU A 215 39.15 9.45 15.28
CA LEU A 215 39.17 9.49 13.81
C LEU A 215 39.11 10.95 13.35
N VAL A 216 40.15 11.38 12.63
CA VAL A 216 40.27 12.72 12.03
C VAL A 216 39.05 13.01 11.13
N PRO A 217 38.48 14.23 11.14
CA PRO A 217 37.32 14.55 10.31
C PRO A 217 37.76 14.67 8.85
N THR A 218 37.76 13.57 8.10
CA THR A 218 37.54 13.67 6.66
C THR A 218 36.10 14.11 6.48
N PHE A 219 35.93 15.37 6.10
CA PHE A 219 34.70 15.88 5.50
C PHE A 219 34.24 14.92 4.39
N SER A 220 33.36 14.00 4.72
CA SER A 220 32.61 13.22 3.75
C SER A 220 31.23 13.87 3.64
N PHE A 221 31.17 15.01 2.95
CA PHE A 221 29.98 15.40 2.20
C PHE A 221 29.79 14.36 1.09
N PHE A 222 29.29 13.17 1.43
CA PHE A 222 28.62 12.34 0.42
C PHE A 222 27.19 12.86 0.29
N SER A 223 27.10 13.91 -0.53
CA SER A 223 25.93 14.14 -1.38
C SER A 223 25.49 12.80 -2.00
N CYS A 224 24.19 12.59 -2.07
CA CYS A 224 23.48 11.41 -2.60
C CYS A 224 23.67 11.23 -4.13
N SER A 225 24.84 11.54 -4.68
CA SER A 225 25.13 11.52 -6.12
C SER A 225 26.29 10.59 -6.52
N GLN A 226 26.90 9.84 -5.58
CA GLN A 226 28.04 8.96 -5.90
C GLN A 226 27.84 7.48 -5.54
N ARG A 227 26.59 7.00 -5.50
CA ARG A 227 26.29 5.56 -5.43
C ARG A 227 25.89 4.98 -6.79
N GLU A 228 26.58 5.36 -7.86
CA GLU A 228 26.41 4.74 -9.19
C GLU A 228 27.70 4.17 -9.80
N GLN A 229 28.85 4.23 -9.12
CA GLN A 229 30.12 3.76 -9.73
C GLN A 229 30.74 2.48 -9.10
N LEU A 230 30.07 1.81 -8.16
CA LEU A 230 30.60 0.61 -7.51
C LEU A 230 29.99 -0.71 -8.03
N PHE A 231 29.49 -0.74 -9.26
CA PHE A 231 28.95 -1.96 -9.90
C PHE A 231 29.53 -2.30 -11.28
N THR A 232 30.65 -1.69 -11.68
CA THR A 232 31.36 -2.04 -12.91
C THR A 232 32.86 -2.05 -12.67
N GLU A 233 33.38 -3.12 -12.05
CA GLU A 233 34.78 -3.58 -12.18
C GLU A 233 35.00 -4.83 -11.32
N GLN A 234 34.34 -5.94 -11.67
CA GLN A 234 34.77 -7.29 -11.29
C GLN A 234 34.41 -8.30 -12.39
N GLU A 235 34.91 -8.08 -13.61
CA GLU A 235 35.26 -9.18 -14.51
C GLU A 235 36.51 -8.77 -15.29
N GLY A 236 37.60 -9.52 -15.10
CA GLY A 236 38.85 -9.32 -15.82
C GLY A 236 40.07 -9.67 -14.98
N TYR A 237 40.32 -10.97 -14.80
CA TYR A 237 41.61 -11.64 -15.00
C TYR A 237 41.40 -13.16 -14.93
#